data_AF-A0A424Q7E2-F1
#
_entry.id   AF-A0A424Q7E2-F1
#
_cell.length_a   1.000
_cell.length_b   1.000
_cell.length_c   1.000
_cell.angle_alpha   90.00
_cell.angle_beta   90.00
_cell.angle_gamma   90.00
#
_symmetry.space_group_name_H-M   'P 1'
#
loop_
_entity.id
_entity.type
_entity.pdbx_description
1 polymer ?
#
loop_
_entity_poly.entity_id
_entity_poly.type
_entity_poly.pdbx_seq_one_letter_code
_entity_poly.pdbx_strand_id
1 'polypeptide(L)'
;MRRIGVMGGTGLLSLDAIPGADEAGWSTERVDVVHQETPHGVVPLRCMTLSRGEERCELVFVQRHHDASGGTVPPHRIEHRANLRAMADAKVDRLLAVCSVGTIIERLPPGRVGVACDGIDLTGVSTTFHDDEAVFTSMANAYDEALLQRTASVLGKVQDVPSDTLTVTYWLTQGPHFETPAEIDAIERLGGEVVGMTMPREAKLAAELDLPYVALCIAANWAAGRSPEGRRTDLVHEEVSAEAHRRLGPVWAVLLDQLEA
;
A
#
# COMPACT_ATOMS: atom_id res chain seq x y z
N MET A 1 -1.84 -22.57 -8.36
CA MET A 1 -2.47 -21.32 -8.83
C MET A 1 -1.97 -20.23 -7.92
N ARG A 2 -1.28 -19.22 -8.48
CA ARG A 2 -0.73 -18.08 -7.72
C ARG A 2 -1.88 -17.21 -7.20
N ARG A 3 -1.74 -16.62 -6.02
CA ARG A 3 -2.71 -15.70 -5.41
C ARG A 3 -1.98 -14.42 -5.01
N ILE A 4 -2.35 -13.31 -5.63
CA ILE A 4 -1.74 -11.99 -5.37
C ILE A 4 -2.70 -11.19 -4.51
N GLY A 5 -2.23 -10.72 -3.36
CA GLY A 5 -2.97 -9.79 -2.54
C GLY A 5 -2.71 -8.35 -2.97
N VAL A 6 -3.77 -7.55 -3.06
CA VAL A 6 -3.65 -6.09 -3.23
C VAL A 6 -4.51 -5.40 -2.18
N MET A 7 -3.92 -4.42 -1.50
CA MET A 7 -4.60 -3.60 -0.50
C MET A 7 -4.45 -2.13 -0.85
N GLY A 8 -5.55 -1.38 -0.90
CA GLY A 8 -5.45 0.07 -1.14
C GLY A 8 -6.78 0.80 -1.09
N GLY A 9 -6.83 1.98 -1.71
CA GLY A 9 -8.03 2.83 -1.73
C GLY A 9 -9.13 2.33 -2.68
N THR A 10 -10.26 3.04 -2.68
CA THR A 10 -11.43 2.73 -3.52
C THR A 10 -11.13 2.78 -5.03
N GLY A 11 -10.14 3.56 -5.47
CA GLY A 11 -9.72 3.63 -6.88
C GLY A 11 -9.24 2.32 -7.50
N LEU A 12 -8.87 1.35 -6.67
CA LEU A 12 -8.45 0.03 -7.12
C LEU A 12 -9.63 -0.98 -7.14
N LEU A 13 -10.76 -0.69 -6.47
CA LEU A 13 -11.95 -1.55 -6.42
C LEU A 13 -12.76 -1.51 -7.71
N SER A 14 -12.76 -0.38 -8.43
CA SER A 14 -13.67 -0.12 -9.55
C SER A 14 -13.30 -0.87 -10.84
N LEU A 15 -12.51 -1.93 -10.76
CA LEU A 15 -11.87 -2.56 -11.90
C LEU A 15 -12.30 -4.01 -12.09
N ASP A 16 -13.12 -4.25 -13.11
CA ASP A 16 -13.46 -5.59 -13.62
C ASP A 16 -12.33 -6.25 -14.42
N ALA A 17 -11.28 -5.49 -14.73
CA ALA A 17 -10.05 -5.95 -15.34
C ALA A 17 -8.88 -5.08 -14.89
N ILE A 18 -7.67 -5.65 -14.87
CA ILE A 18 -6.44 -4.89 -14.63
C ILE A 18 -6.08 -4.18 -15.95
N PRO A 19 -5.89 -2.86 -15.96
CA PRO A 19 -5.43 -2.16 -17.17
C PRO A 19 -4.11 -2.74 -17.68
N GLY A 20 -4.03 -3.07 -18.97
CA GLY A 20 -2.85 -3.71 -19.57
C GLY A 20 -2.88 -5.25 -19.56
N ALA A 21 -3.85 -5.89 -18.88
CA ALA A 21 -3.91 -7.34 -18.76
C ALA A 21 -4.20 -8.03 -20.09
N ASP A 22 -5.17 -7.52 -20.85
CA ASP A 22 -5.54 -8.09 -22.16
C ASP A 22 -4.35 -8.03 -23.13
N GLU A 23 -3.59 -6.92 -23.15
CA GLU A 23 -2.38 -6.81 -23.96
C GLU A 23 -1.27 -7.78 -23.52
N ALA A 24 -1.22 -8.11 -22.22
CA ALA A 24 -0.33 -9.13 -21.67
C ALA A 24 -0.86 -10.57 -21.82
N GLY A 25 -2.02 -10.75 -22.47
CA GLY A 25 -2.66 -12.04 -22.73
C GLY A 25 -3.45 -12.62 -21.56
N TRP A 26 -3.66 -11.83 -20.50
CA TRP A 26 -4.49 -12.20 -19.36
C TRP A 26 -5.94 -11.82 -19.60
N SER A 27 -6.87 -12.72 -19.31
CA SER A 27 -8.31 -12.45 -19.33
C SER A 27 -8.96 -12.72 -17.97
N THR A 28 -9.94 -11.90 -17.59
CA THR A 28 -10.75 -12.14 -16.39
C THR A 28 -11.77 -13.25 -16.66
N GLU A 29 -11.63 -14.39 -15.99
CA GLU A 29 -12.60 -15.50 -16.08
C GLU A 29 -13.79 -15.28 -15.13
N ARG A 30 -13.51 -14.76 -13.93
CA ARG A 30 -14.50 -14.67 -12.85
C ARG A 30 -14.14 -13.55 -11.89
N VAL A 31 -15.17 -12.90 -11.36
CA VAL A 31 -15.06 -11.94 -10.25
C VAL A 31 -16.08 -12.32 -9.18
N ASP A 32 -15.62 -12.47 -7.95
CA ASP A 32 -16.44 -12.75 -6.78
C ASP A 32 -16.22 -11.70 -5.70
N VAL A 33 -17.22 -11.51 -4.84
CA VAL A 33 -17.08 -10.76 -3.59
C VAL A 33 -17.31 -11.72 -2.43
N VAL A 34 -16.29 -11.89 -1.60
CA VAL A 34 -16.28 -12.78 -0.44
C VAL A 34 -16.23 -11.94 0.83
N HIS A 35 -17.15 -12.17 1.75
CA HIS A 35 -17.11 -11.54 3.07
C HIS A 35 -16.36 -12.48 4.02
N GLN A 36 -15.06 -12.23 4.19
CA GLN A 36 -14.20 -13.05 5.02
C GLN A 36 -14.41 -12.69 6.49
N GLU A 37 -14.87 -13.64 7.29
CA GLU A 37 -14.91 -13.50 8.74
C GLU A 37 -13.50 -13.67 9.32
N THR A 38 -13.11 -12.75 10.21
CA THR A 38 -11.88 -12.84 11.00
C THR A 38 -12.19 -12.60 12.47
N PRO A 39 -11.30 -12.95 13.41
CA PRO A 39 -11.46 -12.59 14.83
C PRO A 39 -11.61 -11.09 15.09
N HIS A 40 -11.23 -10.23 14.13
CA HIS A 40 -11.24 -8.77 14.24
C HIS A 40 -12.35 -8.10 13.44
N GLY A 41 -13.25 -8.88 12.82
CA GLY A 41 -14.37 -8.37 12.04
C GLY A 41 -14.46 -8.98 10.64
N VAL A 42 -15.50 -8.59 9.91
CA VAL A 42 -15.77 -9.04 8.55
C VAL A 42 -15.05 -8.15 7.55
N VAL A 43 -14.37 -8.75 6.58
CA VAL A 43 -13.64 -8.04 5.52
C VAL A 43 -14.21 -8.41 4.15
N PRO A 44 -14.71 -7.44 3.37
CA PRO A 44 -15.10 -7.66 1.99
C PRO A 44 -13.85 -7.78 1.11
N LEU A 45 -13.63 -8.96 0.57
CA LEU A 45 -12.59 -9.28 -0.41
C LEU A 45 -13.22 -9.36 -1.79
N ARG A 46 -12.61 -8.69 -2.77
CA ARG A 46 -12.96 -8.85 -4.18
C ARG A 46 -11.93 -9.76 -4.84
N CYS A 47 -12.35 -10.94 -5.26
CA CYS A 47 -11.47 -11.97 -5.82
C CYS A 47 -11.68 -12.06 -7.33
N MET A 48 -10.60 -12.00 -8.11
CA MET A 48 -10.64 -12.14 -9.56
C MET A 48 -9.80 -13.33 -9.99
N THR A 49 -10.39 -14.25 -10.75
CA THR A 49 -9.65 -15.32 -11.42
C THR A 49 -9.24 -14.85 -12.81
N LEU A 50 -7.93 -14.87 -13.08
CA LEU A 50 -7.32 -14.47 -14.34
C LEU A 50 -6.71 -15.69 -15.03
N SER A 51 -6.78 -15.73 -16.35
CA SER A 51 -6.20 -16.81 -17.16
C SER A 51 -5.35 -16.31 -18.31
N ARG A 52 -4.30 -17.05 -18.65
CA ARG A 52 -3.47 -16.87 -19.84
C ARG A 52 -3.09 -18.23 -20.42
N GLY A 53 -3.86 -18.69 -21.43
CA GLY A 53 -3.76 -20.07 -21.90
C GLY A 53 -4.17 -21.07 -20.82
N GLU A 54 -3.27 -21.96 -20.43
CA GLU A 54 -3.50 -22.91 -19.31
C GLU A 54 -3.12 -22.34 -17.94
N GLU A 55 -2.41 -21.20 -17.89
CA GLU A 55 -2.01 -20.55 -16.66
C GLU A 55 -3.20 -19.87 -15.98
N ARG A 56 -3.30 -20.02 -14.65
CA ARG A 56 -4.30 -19.33 -13.81
C ARG A 56 -3.67 -18.62 -12.62
N CYS A 57 -4.17 -17.43 -12.35
CA CYS A 57 -3.82 -16.61 -11.19
C CYS A 57 -5.09 -16.09 -10.51
N GLU A 58 -5.04 -15.87 -9.21
CA GLU A 58 -6.06 -15.11 -8.49
C GLU A 58 -5.50 -13.77 -8.05
N LEU A 59 -6.29 -12.72 -8.20
CA LEU A 59 -6.09 -11.44 -7.57
C LEU A 59 -7.10 -11.29 -6.45
N VAL A 60 -6.64 -11.11 -5.22
CA VAL A 60 -7.48 -10.86 -4.05
C VAL A 60 -7.30 -9.41 -3.64
N PHE A 61 -8.36 -8.62 -3.72
CA PHE A 61 -8.33 -7.20 -3.40
C PHE A 61 -9.09 -6.91 -2.11
N VAL A 62 -8.51 -6.08 -1.24
CA VAL A 62 -9.20 -5.48 -0.08
C VAL A 62 -9.10 -3.96 -0.12
N GLN A 63 -10.24 -3.29 0.05
CA GLN A 63 -10.26 -1.85 0.21
C GLN A 63 -9.91 -1.49 1.64
N ARG A 64 -8.75 -0.87 1.84
CA ARG A 64 -8.13 -0.65 3.15
C ARG A 64 -9.07 0.00 4.16
N HIS A 65 -9.86 0.97 3.71
CA HIS A 65 -10.70 1.81 4.56
C HIS A 65 -12.12 1.26 4.74
N HIS A 66 -12.40 0.00 4.41
CA HIS A 66 -13.76 -0.53 4.46
C HIS A 66 -14.33 -0.48 5.89
N ASP A 67 -15.65 -0.50 5.98
CA ASP A 67 -16.36 -0.80 7.22
C ASP A 67 -17.45 -1.86 7.01
N ALA A 68 -17.98 -2.37 8.12
CA ALA A 68 -19.01 -3.41 8.12
C ALA A 68 -20.34 -2.98 7.49
N SER A 69 -20.57 -1.68 7.25
CA SER A 69 -21.75 -1.14 6.59
C SER A 69 -21.56 -0.90 5.08
N GLY A 70 -20.37 -1.20 4.55
CA GLY A 70 -19.99 -0.91 3.16
C GLY A 70 -19.54 0.53 2.93
N GLY A 71 -19.32 1.30 3.99
CA GLY A 71 -18.78 2.65 3.97
C GLY A 71 -17.25 2.69 4.04
N THR A 72 -16.72 3.87 4.34
CA THR A 72 -15.28 4.08 4.55
C THR A 72 -14.97 4.73 5.89
N VAL A 73 -13.85 4.31 6.50
CA VAL A 73 -13.36 4.85 7.78
C VAL A 73 -12.06 5.66 7.61
N PRO A 74 -11.84 6.67 8.46
CA PRO A 74 -10.58 7.40 8.47
C PRO A 74 -9.40 6.51 8.91
N PRO A 75 -8.14 6.87 8.60
CA PRO A 75 -6.97 6.02 8.86
C PRO A 75 -6.86 5.49 10.29
N HIS A 76 -7.05 6.34 11.30
CA HIS A 76 -6.99 5.97 12.72
C HIS A 76 -8.11 5.04 13.21
N ARG A 77 -9.08 4.70 12.35
CA ARG A 77 -10.19 3.78 12.64
C ARG A 77 -10.13 2.49 11.82
N ILE A 78 -9.13 2.33 10.95
CA ILE A 78 -8.93 1.09 10.19
C ILE A 78 -8.58 -0.03 11.18
N GLU A 79 -9.31 -1.14 11.11
CA GLU A 79 -8.93 -2.37 11.80
C GLU A 79 -7.96 -3.17 10.91
N HIS A 80 -6.68 -2.81 10.97
CA HIS A 80 -5.65 -3.44 10.14
C HIS A 80 -5.52 -4.95 10.41
N ARG A 81 -5.80 -5.41 11.64
CA ARG A 81 -5.74 -6.86 11.97
C ARG A 81 -6.74 -7.66 11.17
N ALA A 82 -7.97 -7.14 11.00
CA ALA A 82 -8.98 -7.78 10.17
C ALA A 82 -8.49 -7.90 8.73
N ASN A 83 -7.98 -6.80 8.15
CA ASN A 83 -7.49 -6.78 6.78
C ASN A 83 -6.36 -7.78 6.55
N LEU A 84 -5.30 -7.74 7.36
CA LEU A 84 -4.14 -8.60 7.18
C LEU A 84 -4.49 -10.07 7.43
N ARG A 85 -5.34 -10.34 8.43
CA ARG A 85 -5.81 -11.70 8.70
C ARG A 85 -6.63 -12.25 7.53
N ALA A 86 -7.54 -11.45 6.96
CA ALA A 86 -8.32 -11.86 5.80
C ALA A 86 -7.45 -12.19 4.58
N MET A 87 -6.40 -11.39 4.33
CA MET A 87 -5.45 -11.65 3.24
C MET A 87 -4.63 -12.93 3.47
N ALA A 88 -4.20 -13.19 4.70
CA ALA A 88 -3.51 -14.43 5.06
C ALA A 88 -4.42 -15.66 4.98
N ASP A 89 -5.67 -15.57 5.46
CA ASP A 89 -6.66 -16.64 5.36
C ASP A 89 -7.07 -16.91 3.90
N ALA A 90 -7.03 -15.88 3.04
CA ALA A 90 -7.14 -16.01 1.59
C ALA A 90 -5.91 -16.67 0.93
N LYS A 91 -4.84 -16.93 1.70
CA LYS A 91 -3.61 -17.61 1.26
C LYS A 91 -2.94 -16.92 0.08
N VAL A 92 -2.89 -15.58 0.10
CA VAL A 92 -2.12 -14.85 -0.91
C VAL A 92 -0.63 -15.11 -0.73
N ASP A 93 0.10 -15.31 -1.82
CA ASP A 93 1.54 -15.60 -1.78
C ASP A 93 2.35 -14.34 -1.41
N ARG A 94 1.81 -13.17 -1.72
CA ARG A 94 2.36 -11.85 -1.40
C ARG A 94 1.26 -10.80 -1.36
N LEU A 95 1.51 -9.71 -0.64
CA LEU A 95 0.60 -8.59 -0.49
C LEU A 95 1.26 -7.28 -0.97
N LEU A 96 0.64 -6.65 -1.96
CA LEU A 96 1.00 -5.33 -2.45
C LEU A 96 0.06 -4.30 -1.83
N ALA A 97 0.60 -3.47 -0.93
CA ALA A 97 -0.09 -2.32 -0.40
C ALA A 97 0.14 -1.10 -1.30
N VAL A 98 -0.93 -0.39 -1.64
CA VAL A 98 -0.88 0.86 -2.43
C VAL A 98 -1.24 2.01 -1.51
N CYS A 99 -0.30 2.92 -1.30
CA CYS A 99 -0.37 3.98 -0.31
C CYS A 99 -0.26 5.34 -1.00
N SER A 100 -1.19 6.25 -0.70
CA SER A 100 -0.98 7.68 -0.99
C SER A 100 -0.14 8.29 0.13
N VAL A 101 0.88 9.06 -0.24
CA VAL A 101 1.81 9.69 0.70
C VAL A 101 2.09 11.15 0.35
N GLY A 102 2.37 11.94 1.38
CA GLY A 102 3.03 13.23 1.25
C GLY A 102 4.54 13.04 1.12
N THR A 103 5.15 13.59 0.06
CA THR A 103 6.60 13.48 -0.13
C THR A 103 7.35 14.63 0.53
N ILE A 104 8.44 14.31 1.22
CA ILE A 104 9.33 15.29 1.86
C ILE A 104 10.57 15.56 0.99
N ILE A 105 10.91 14.61 0.12
CA ILE A 105 12.15 14.56 -0.65
C ILE A 105 11.95 14.98 -2.11
N GLU A 106 12.92 15.71 -2.67
CA GLU A 106 12.81 16.22 -4.04
C GLU A 106 12.88 15.13 -5.12
N ARG A 107 13.60 14.03 -4.85
CA ARG A 107 13.77 12.93 -5.82
C ARG A 107 12.51 12.11 -6.06
N LEU A 108 11.51 12.21 -5.19
CA LEU A 108 10.20 11.57 -5.33
C LEU A 108 9.09 12.63 -5.35
N PRO A 109 9.02 13.50 -6.38
CA PRO A 109 8.04 14.58 -6.42
C PRO A 109 6.61 14.04 -6.62
N PRO A 110 5.57 14.85 -6.34
CA PRO A 110 4.20 14.47 -6.62
C PRO A 110 4.00 13.98 -8.06
N GLY A 111 3.24 12.89 -8.21
CA GLY A 111 3.05 12.19 -9.48
C GLY A 111 3.95 10.96 -9.66
N ARG A 112 5.00 10.81 -8.85
CA ARG A 112 5.92 9.65 -8.90
C ARG A 112 5.47 8.56 -7.92
N VAL A 113 5.78 7.31 -8.27
CA VAL A 113 5.51 6.13 -7.43
C VAL A 113 6.85 5.55 -6.96
N GLY A 114 7.03 5.46 -5.65
CA GLY A 114 8.15 4.80 -5.00
C GLY A 114 7.74 3.49 -4.34
N VAL A 115 8.68 2.89 -3.62
CA VAL A 115 8.46 1.68 -2.80
C VAL A 115 9.04 1.90 -1.40
N ALA A 116 8.29 1.55 -0.36
CA ALA A 116 8.79 1.65 1.00
C ALA A 116 9.83 0.55 1.27
N CYS A 117 11.00 0.92 1.75
CA CYS A 117 12.03 -0.01 2.23
C CYS A 117 12.06 -0.15 3.74
N ASP A 118 11.50 0.82 4.46
CA ASP A 118 11.37 0.78 5.91
C ASP A 118 10.20 1.66 6.38
N GLY A 119 9.86 1.57 7.66
CA GLY A 119 8.78 2.30 8.30
C GLY A 119 9.16 2.80 9.69
N ILE A 120 8.96 4.10 9.93
CA ILE A 120 9.09 4.71 11.26
C ILE A 120 7.70 4.92 11.84
N ASP A 121 7.43 4.29 12.98
CA ASP A 121 6.18 4.43 13.73
C ASP A 121 6.47 4.90 15.16
N LEU A 122 6.27 6.20 15.37
CA LEU A 122 6.36 6.84 16.69
C LEU A 122 4.98 7.25 17.22
N THR A 123 3.90 6.65 16.71
CA THR A 123 2.53 7.02 17.10
C THR A 123 2.18 6.63 18.54
N GLY A 124 2.94 5.71 19.15
CA GLY A 124 2.68 5.18 20.48
C GLY A 124 1.49 4.22 20.57
N VAL A 125 0.92 3.82 19.42
CA VAL A 125 -0.17 2.85 19.36
C VAL A 125 0.41 1.50 18.96
N SER A 126 0.26 0.52 19.84
CA SER A 126 0.63 -0.87 19.55
C SER A 126 -0.30 -1.46 18.48
N THR A 127 0.27 -2.21 17.54
CA THR A 127 -0.47 -2.98 16.54
C THR A 127 0.11 -4.39 16.49
N THR A 128 -0.63 -5.39 16.99
CA THR A 128 -0.20 -6.80 17.03
C THR A 128 -1.41 -7.74 17.09
N PHE A 129 -1.23 -9.00 16.70
CA PHE A 129 -2.14 -10.12 16.98
C PHE A 129 -1.91 -10.76 18.36
N HIS A 130 -0.82 -10.40 19.05
CA HIS A 130 -0.38 -11.03 20.30
C HIS A 130 -0.56 -10.11 21.51
N ASP A 131 -1.81 -9.72 21.79
CA ASP A 131 -2.12 -8.80 22.91
C ASP A 131 -1.90 -9.46 24.30
N ASP A 132 -2.09 -10.78 24.42
CA ASP A 132 -2.06 -11.51 25.68
C ASP A 132 -0.85 -12.46 25.83
N GLU A 133 -0.01 -12.57 24.79
CA GLU A 133 1.11 -13.51 24.73
C GLU A 133 2.45 -12.81 24.45
N ALA A 134 3.53 -13.32 25.03
CA ALA A 134 4.87 -12.78 24.83
C ALA A 134 5.50 -13.30 23.52
N VAL A 135 4.98 -12.85 22.38
CA VAL A 135 5.51 -13.12 21.04
C VAL A 135 6.27 -11.90 20.54
N PHE A 136 7.52 -12.09 20.11
CA PHE A 136 8.41 -11.01 19.66
C PHE A 136 8.84 -11.24 18.21
N THR A 137 8.09 -10.64 17.28
CA THR A 137 8.39 -10.71 15.85
C THR A 137 9.53 -9.76 15.50
N SER A 138 10.54 -10.28 14.80
CA SER A 138 11.65 -9.45 14.32
C SER A 138 11.19 -8.57 13.16
N MET A 139 11.37 -7.26 13.30
CA MET A 139 11.06 -6.29 12.25
C MET A 139 12.24 -6.01 11.31
N ALA A 140 13.42 -6.60 11.56
CA ALA A 140 14.63 -6.34 10.78
C ALA A 140 14.49 -6.70 9.29
N ASN A 141 13.59 -7.62 8.95
CA ASN A 141 13.28 -8.05 7.58
C ASN A 141 11.77 -8.02 7.33
N ALA A 142 11.05 -7.03 7.86
CA ALA A 142 9.60 -6.94 7.69
C ALA A 142 9.15 -6.65 6.25
N TYR A 143 10.09 -6.26 5.40
CA TYR A 143 9.90 -6.03 3.97
C TYR A 143 10.63 -7.14 3.21
N ASP A 144 9.92 -7.83 2.32
CA ASP A 144 10.53 -8.88 1.50
C ASP A 144 11.50 -8.24 0.51
N GLU A 145 12.80 -8.46 0.71
CA GLU A 145 13.86 -7.82 -0.08
C GLU A 145 13.75 -8.17 -1.57
N ALA A 146 13.43 -9.42 -1.91
CA ALA A 146 13.33 -9.83 -3.31
C ALA A 146 12.12 -9.16 -3.99
N LEU A 147 10.98 -9.11 -3.29
CA LEU A 147 9.77 -8.43 -3.75
C LEU A 147 10.00 -6.92 -3.88
N LEU A 148 10.71 -6.30 -2.93
CA LEU A 148 11.09 -4.90 -2.94
C LEU A 148 11.97 -4.57 -4.15
N GLN A 149 13.06 -5.31 -4.36
CA GLN A 149 14.00 -5.06 -5.46
C GLN A 149 13.31 -5.24 -6.82
N ARG A 150 12.47 -6.26 -6.96
CA ARG A 150 11.65 -6.46 -8.16
C ARG A 150 10.70 -5.29 -8.39
N THR A 151 9.99 -4.86 -7.35
CA THR A 151 9.06 -3.72 -7.41
C THR A 151 9.79 -2.43 -7.82
N ALA A 152 10.95 -2.14 -7.20
CA ALA A 152 11.76 -0.98 -7.52
C ALA A 152 12.26 -1.01 -8.98
N SER A 153 12.68 -2.17 -9.48
CA SER A 153 13.15 -2.34 -10.85
C SER A 153 12.05 -2.06 -11.87
N VAL A 154 10.84 -2.59 -11.66
CA VAL A 154 9.69 -2.32 -12.54
C VAL A 154 9.34 -0.85 -12.51
N LEU A 155 9.25 -0.25 -11.33
CA LEU A 155 8.95 1.18 -11.17
C LEU A 155 9.98 2.07 -11.85
N GLY A 156 11.27 1.73 -11.75
CA GLY A 156 12.35 2.47 -12.41
C GLY A 156 12.23 2.41 -13.93
N LYS A 157 11.97 1.21 -14.48
CA LYS A 157 11.77 1.00 -15.91
C LYS A 157 10.58 1.80 -16.46
N VAL A 158 9.42 1.77 -15.81
CA VAL A 158 8.19 2.39 -16.33
C VAL A 158 8.11 3.90 -16.10
N GLN A 159 8.91 4.44 -15.17
CA GLN A 159 9.00 5.87 -14.90
C GLN A 159 10.27 6.52 -15.46
N ASP A 160 11.10 5.74 -16.16
CA ASP A 160 12.37 6.16 -16.76
C ASP A 160 13.32 6.84 -15.76
N VAL A 161 13.52 6.19 -14.61
CA VAL A 161 14.43 6.65 -13.54
C VAL A 161 15.20 5.49 -12.91
N PRO A 162 16.38 5.74 -12.32
CA PRO A 162 17.11 4.71 -11.57
C PRO A 162 16.28 4.17 -10.38
N SER A 163 16.22 2.85 -10.22
CA SER A 163 15.35 2.18 -9.23
C SER A 163 15.73 2.47 -7.77
N ASP A 164 17.02 2.70 -7.51
CA ASP A 164 17.55 3.09 -6.19
C ASP A 164 17.05 4.45 -5.71
N THR A 165 16.62 5.32 -6.63
CA THR A 165 16.03 6.62 -6.27
C THR A 165 14.59 6.54 -5.79
N LEU A 166 13.93 5.38 -5.97
CA LEU A 166 12.51 5.15 -5.70
C LEU A 166 12.24 4.47 -4.36
N THR A 167 13.27 4.00 -3.67
CA THR A 167 13.13 3.47 -2.30
C THR A 167 13.00 4.61 -1.30
N VAL A 168 12.05 4.50 -0.37
CA VAL A 168 11.78 5.52 0.65
C VAL A 168 11.57 4.94 2.04
N THR A 169 11.99 5.69 3.06
CA THR A 169 11.59 5.45 4.45
C THR A 169 10.24 6.12 4.73
N TYR A 170 9.23 5.33 5.10
CA TYR A 170 7.88 5.81 5.36
C TYR A 170 7.71 6.23 6.82
N TRP A 171 7.27 7.46 7.06
CA TRP A 171 6.86 7.91 8.38
C TRP A 171 5.36 7.74 8.61
N LEU A 172 4.98 7.00 9.64
CA LEU A 172 3.58 6.87 10.06
C LEU A 172 3.17 8.01 10.97
N THR A 173 2.14 8.75 10.56
CA THR A 173 1.36 9.62 11.43
C THR A 173 0.00 9.01 11.71
N GLN A 174 -0.64 9.44 12.80
CA GLN A 174 -1.93 8.88 13.20
C GLN A 174 -3.09 9.38 12.33
N GLY A 175 -3.02 10.62 11.84
CA GLY A 175 -4.15 11.32 11.26
C GLY A 175 -5.28 11.60 12.27
N PRO A 176 -6.43 12.14 11.85
CA PRO A 176 -6.76 12.46 10.46
C PRO A 176 -6.22 13.82 9.98
N HIS A 177 -5.64 14.62 10.87
CA HIS A 177 -5.00 15.87 10.47
C HIS A 177 -3.76 15.59 9.62
N PHE A 178 -3.53 16.40 8.60
CA PHE A 178 -2.20 16.53 8.02
C PHE A 178 -1.23 17.13 9.04
N GLU A 179 0.06 16.92 8.80
CA GLU A 179 1.13 17.43 9.64
C GLU A 179 1.29 18.94 9.49
N THR A 180 1.80 19.58 10.53
CA THR A 180 2.33 20.94 10.47
C THR A 180 3.71 20.95 9.79
N PRO A 181 4.16 22.07 9.20
CA PRO A 181 5.51 22.16 8.66
C PRO A 181 6.62 21.88 9.67
N ALA A 182 6.40 22.16 10.96
CA ALA A 182 7.37 21.88 12.00
C ALA A 182 7.48 20.37 12.31
N GLU A 183 6.36 19.64 12.25
CA GLU A 183 6.37 18.18 12.35
C GLU A 183 7.09 17.57 11.15
N ILE A 184 6.85 18.06 9.92
CA ILE A 184 7.59 17.60 8.73
C ILE A 184 9.10 17.86 8.86
N ASP A 185 9.51 19.04 9.35
CA ASP A 185 10.92 19.33 9.61
C ASP A 185 11.55 18.36 10.65
N ALA A 186 10.77 17.91 11.64
CA ALA A 186 11.22 16.91 12.60
C ALA A 186 11.30 15.51 12.00
N ILE A 187 10.30 15.12 11.20
CA ILE A 187 10.24 13.83 10.50
C ILE A 187 11.46 13.66 9.59
N GLU A 188 11.77 14.68 8.78
CA GLU A 188 12.94 14.66 7.89
C GLU A 188 14.25 14.47 8.67
N ARG A 189 14.42 15.19 9.78
CA ARG A 189 15.61 15.06 10.64
C ARG A 189 15.74 13.69 11.29
N LEU A 190 14.63 12.99 11.48
CA LEU A 190 14.58 11.65 12.05
C LEU A 190 14.59 10.55 10.97
N GLY A 191 14.78 10.92 9.70
CA GLY A 191 14.98 9.99 8.59
C GLY A 191 13.71 9.60 7.84
N GLY A 192 12.56 10.23 8.11
CA GLY A 192 11.37 10.04 7.29
C GLY A 192 11.48 10.77 5.96
N GLU A 193 11.14 10.09 4.87
CA GLU A 193 11.25 10.63 3.50
C GLU A 193 9.90 10.85 2.83
N VAL A 194 8.92 10.03 3.21
CA VAL A 194 7.51 10.22 2.89
C VAL A 194 6.69 10.08 4.16
N VAL A 195 5.51 10.68 4.19
CA VAL A 195 4.60 10.63 5.34
C VAL A 195 3.22 10.13 4.91
N GLY A 196 2.61 9.29 5.73
CA GLY A 196 1.22 8.90 5.58
C GLY A 196 0.70 8.17 6.81
N MET A 197 -0.49 7.60 6.72
CA MET A 197 -1.29 7.25 7.90
C MET A 197 -1.64 5.75 8.03
N THR A 198 -0.98 4.86 7.28
CA THR A 198 -1.44 3.45 7.16
C THR A 198 -0.33 2.40 7.22
N MET A 199 0.66 2.51 6.33
CA MET A 199 1.52 1.39 5.90
C MET A 199 2.33 0.69 7.02
N PRO A 200 3.04 1.35 7.95
CA PRO A 200 3.88 0.64 8.92
C PRO A 200 3.12 -0.28 9.87
N ARG A 201 1.83 -0.02 10.14
CA ARG A 201 0.98 -0.96 10.92
C ARG A 201 0.72 -2.25 10.13
N GLU A 202 0.51 -2.11 8.82
CA GLU A 202 0.26 -3.23 7.90
C GLU A 202 1.49 -4.12 7.78
N ALA A 203 2.68 -3.52 7.63
CA ALA A 203 3.93 -4.26 7.54
C ALA A 203 4.24 -5.08 8.81
N LYS A 204 4.01 -4.50 10.00
CA LYS A 204 4.17 -5.21 11.29
C LYS A 204 3.28 -6.45 11.38
N LEU A 205 1.99 -6.29 11.06
CA LEU A 205 1.03 -7.39 11.10
C LEU A 205 1.28 -8.43 10.01
N ALA A 206 1.74 -8.01 8.82
CA ALA A 206 2.14 -8.94 7.77
C ALA A 206 3.33 -9.80 8.21
N ALA A 207 4.32 -9.21 8.89
CA ALA A 207 5.46 -9.94 9.44
C ALA A 207 5.04 -10.95 10.51
N GLU A 208 4.08 -10.62 11.39
CA GLU A 208 3.53 -11.57 12.37
C GLU A 208 2.81 -12.77 11.73
N LEU A 209 2.36 -12.63 10.47
CA LEU A 209 1.67 -13.67 9.71
C LEU A 209 2.60 -14.39 8.72
N ASP A 210 3.91 -14.10 8.72
CA ASP A 210 4.87 -14.55 7.71
C ASP A 210 4.38 -14.28 6.26
N LEU A 211 3.68 -13.15 6.06
CA LEU A 211 3.08 -12.77 4.78
C LEU A 211 4.02 -11.82 4.02
N PRO A 212 4.60 -12.23 2.87
CA PRO A 212 5.46 -11.34 2.08
C PRO A 212 4.74 -10.06 1.68
N TYR A 213 5.35 -8.93 1.98
CA TYR A 213 4.69 -7.63 1.92
C TYR A 213 5.58 -6.58 1.22
N VAL A 214 4.96 -5.76 0.37
CA VAL A 214 5.59 -4.58 -0.23
C VAL A 214 4.59 -3.44 -0.32
N ALA A 215 5.07 -2.20 -0.12
CA ALA A 215 4.22 -1.02 -0.21
C ALA A 215 4.67 -0.06 -1.31
N LEU A 216 3.80 0.11 -2.30
CA LEU A 216 3.89 1.12 -3.35
C LEU A 216 3.44 2.47 -2.80
N CYS A 217 4.32 3.46 -2.84
CA CYS A 217 4.08 4.80 -2.30
C CYS A 217 3.85 5.79 -3.45
N ILE A 218 2.59 6.12 -3.71
CA ILE A 218 2.21 7.15 -4.68
C ILE A 218 2.41 8.51 -3.99
N ALA A 219 3.44 9.25 -4.39
CA ALA A 219 3.62 10.63 -3.95
C ALA A 219 2.50 11.47 -4.56
N ALA A 220 1.46 11.75 -3.78
CA ALA A 220 0.26 12.43 -4.25
C ALA A 220 0.35 13.94 -4.07
N ASN A 221 1.12 14.40 -3.09
CA ASN A 221 1.32 15.79 -2.76
C ASN A 221 2.67 16.00 -2.07
N TRP A 222 3.13 17.25 -2.04
CA TRP A 222 4.21 17.64 -1.14
C TRP A 222 3.71 17.58 0.30
N ALA A 223 4.54 17.11 1.21
CA ALA A 223 4.30 17.22 2.64
C ALA A 223 4.20 18.70 3.05
N ALA A 224 3.55 18.97 4.18
CA ALA A 224 3.35 20.33 4.66
C ALA A 224 4.69 21.10 4.74
N GLY A 225 4.74 22.29 4.13
CA GLY A 225 5.96 23.10 4.10
C GLY A 225 7.01 22.69 3.08
N ARG A 226 6.73 21.72 2.19
CA ARG A 226 7.62 21.28 1.11
C ARG A 226 7.13 21.69 -0.30
N SER A 227 5.92 22.24 -0.41
CA SER A 227 5.41 22.73 -1.69
C SER A 227 6.28 23.86 -2.26
N PRO A 228 6.67 23.80 -3.54
CA PRO A 228 7.32 24.91 -4.25
C PRO A 228 6.50 26.19 -4.29
N GLU A 229 5.18 26.11 -4.14
CA GLU A 229 4.27 27.27 -4.12
C GLU A 229 4.38 28.07 -2.82
N GLY A 230 4.87 27.45 -1.75
CA GLY A 230 5.12 28.11 -0.48
C GLY A 230 4.99 27.20 0.73
N ARG A 231 5.63 27.60 1.84
CA ARG A 231 5.64 26.83 3.10
C ARG A 231 4.26 26.66 3.75
N ARG A 232 3.28 27.48 3.37
CA ARG A 232 1.93 27.52 3.95
C ARG A 232 0.84 27.15 2.93
N THR A 233 1.21 26.43 1.86
CA THR A 233 0.22 25.86 0.94
C THR A 233 -0.66 24.86 1.68
N ASP A 234 -1.97 25.01 1.53
CA ASP A 234 -2.96 24.13 2.14
C ASP A 234 -2.95 22.75 1.46
N LEU A 235 -3.31 21.72 2.23
CA LEU A 235 -3.44 20.35 1.75
C LEU A 235 -4.91 19.94 1.79
N VAL A 236 -5.45 19.51 0.65
CA VAL A 236 -6.85 19.10 0.51
C VAL A 236 -6.91 17.60 0.21
N HIS A 237 -7.56 16.84 1.08
CA HIS A 237 -7.61 15.37 0.97
C HIS A 237 -8.21 14.86 -0.35
N GLU A 238 -9.20 15.56 -0.90
CA GLU A 238 -9.85 15.23 -2.16
C GLU A 238 -8.89 15.36 -3.34
N GLU A 239 -8.04 16.39 -3.35
CA GLU A 239 -7.02 16.61 -4.38
C GLU A 239 -5.92 15.56 -4.31
N VAL A 240 -5.46 15.25 -3.09
CA VAL A 240 -4.50 14.18 -2.80
C VAL A 240 -5.03 12.84 -3.31
N SER A 241 -6.28 12.52 -3.00
CA SER A 241 -6.92 11.31 -3.47
C SER A 241 -7.00 11.29 -5.00
N ALA A 242 -7.48 12.37 -5.62
CA ALA A 242 -7.61 12.46 -7.07
C ALA A 242 -6.26 12.32 -7.81
N GLU A 243 -5.18 12.91 -7.29
CA GLU A 243 -3.84 12.75 -7.88
C GLU A 243 -3.35 11.31 -7.76
N ALA A 244 -3.54 10.65 -6.61
CA ALA A 244 -3.17 9.24 -6.46
C ALA A 244 -3.89 8.34 -7.49
N HIS A 245 -5.18 8.59 -7.75
CA HIS A 245 -5.94 7.84 -8.75
C HIS A 245 -5.44 8.06 -10.18
N ARG A 246 -5.01 9.28 -10.52
CA ARG A 246 -4.43 9.58 -11.85
C ARG A 246 -3.09 8.90 -12.09
N ARG A 247 -2.41 8.46 -11.03
CA ARG A 247 -1.03 7.93 -11.07
C ARG A 247 -0.93 6.44 -10.82
N LEU A 248 -2.02 5.71 -11.08
CA LEU A 248 -2.04 4.25 -10.93
C LEU A 248 -1.29 3.51 -12.04
N GLY A 249 -0.87 4.16 -13.13
CA GLY A 249 -0.14 3.52 -14.24
C GLY A 249 1.07 2.68 -13.80
N PRO A 250 2.03 3.24 -13.05
CA PRO A 250 3.15 2.45 -12.50
C PRO A 250 2.71 1.33 -11.54
N VAL A 251 1.64 1.54 -10.77
CA VAL A 251 1.07 0.50 -9.89
C VAL A 251 0.54 -0.68 -10.72
N TRP A 252 -0.16 -0.42 -11.82
CA TRP A 252 -0.63 -1.46 -12.73
C TRP A 252 0.51 -2.23 -13.38
N ALA A 253 1.58 -1.54 -13.79
CA ALA A 253 2.75 -2.20 -14.33
C ALA A 253 3.39 -3.17 -13.32
N VAL A 254 3.50 -2.77 -12.04
CA VAL A 254 3.98 -3.66 -10.98
C VAL A 254 3.02 -4.84 -10.79
N LEU A 255 1.71 -4.60 -10.77
CA LEU A 255 0.73 -5.68 -10.60
C LEU A 255 0.78 -6.70 -11.75
N LEU A 256 0.88 -6.23 -13.00
CA LEU A 256 1.03 -7.09 -14.17
C LEU A 256 2.31 -7.91 -14.09
N ASP A 257 3.43 -7.28 -13.74
CA ASP A 257 4.69 -7.98 -13.53
C ASP A 257 4.57 -9.06 -12.43
N GLN A 258 3.81 -8.82 -11.35
CA GLN A 258 3.54 -9.83 -10.33
C GLN A 258 2.68 -11.01 -10.84
N LEU A 259 1.81 -10.83 -11.83
CA LEU A 259 1.10 -11.95 -12.45
C LEU A 259 2.05 -12.88 -13.22
N GLU A 260 3.19 -12.35 -13.67
CA GLU A 260 4.13 -13.07 -14.54
C GLU A 260 5.23 -13.82 -13.79
N ALA A 261 5.62 -13.39 -12.58
CA ALA A 261 6.58 -14.11 -11.72
C ALA A 261 5.98 -15.33 -11.03
#